data_AF-A0A1T4R7Q9-F1
#
_entry.id   AF-A0A1T4R7Q9-F1
#
_cell.length_a   1.000
_cell.length_b   1.000
_cell.length_c   1.000
_cell.angle_alpha   90.00
_cell.angle_beta   90.00
_cell.angle_gamma   90.00
#
_symmetry.space_group_name_H-M   'P 1'
#
loop_
_entity.id
_entity.type
_entity.pdbx_description
1 polymer ?
#
loop_
_entity_poly.entity_id
_entity_poly.type
_entity_poly.pdbx_seq_one_letter_code
_entity_poly.pdbx_strand_id
1 'polypeptide(L)' 'MEKQSTAKYWALFFFWFALMIVLIVVYREFFWLALPGTVTYFAKGMDIM' A
#
# COMPACT_ATOMS: atom_id res chain seq x y z
N MET A 1 -24.59 11.17 3.02
CA MET A 1 -23.24 11.38 3.56
C MET A 1 -22.46 10.09 3.30
N GLU A 2 -21.91 9.92 2.09
CA GLU A 2 -21.06 8.76 1.82
C GLU A 2 -19.72 8.97 2.51
N LYS A 3 -19.52 8.26 3.63
CA LYS A 3 -18.24 8.18 4.31
C LYS A 3 -17.34 7.31 3.44
N GLN A 4 -16.67 7.97 2.49
CA GLN A 4 -15.87 7.37 1.43
C GLN A 4 -14.89 6.37 2.04
N SER A 5 -14.73 5.24 1.36
CA SER A 5 -14.30 3.95 1.94
C SER A 5 -12.80 3.88 2.24
N THR A 6 -12.26 4.79 3.07
CA THR A 6 -10.85 4.84 3.50
C THR A 6 -10.36 3.51 4.06
N ALA A 7 -11.25 2.75 4.72
CA ALA A 7 -10.96 1.43 5.25
C ALA A 7 -10.55 0.40 4.18
N LYS A 8 -11.13 0.46 2.97
CA LYS A 8 -10.75 -0.42 1.86
C LYS A 8 -9.36 -0.10 1.33
N TYR A 9 -9.02 1.20 1.26
CA TYR A 9 -7.70 1.65 0.83
C TYR A 9 -6.61 1.32 1.87
N TRP A 10 -6.95 1.38 3.16
CA TRP A 10 -6.08 0.90 4.24
C TRP A 10 -5.79 -0.60 4.17
N ALA A 11 -6.80 -1.42 3.84
CA ALA A 11 -6.61 -2.86 3.64
C ALA A 11 -5.70 -3.14 2.43
N LEU A 12 -5.87 -2.41 1.33
CA LEU A 12 -5.00 -2.50 0.15
C LEU A 12 -3.58 -2.03 0.45
N PHE A 13 -3.41 -0.96 1.24
CA PHE A 13 -2.11 -0.49 1.71
C PHE A 13 -1.39 -1.58 2.51
N PHE A 14 -2.06 -2.20 3.48
CA PHE A 14 -1.48 -3.28 4.28
C PHE A 14 -1.09 -4.50 3.44
N PHE A 15 -1.92 -4.85 2.45
CA PHE A 15 -1.62 -5.93 1.51
C PHE A 15 -0.34 -5.64 0.71
N TRP A 16 -0.23 -4.44 0.13
CA TRP A 16 0.97 -4.01 -0.60
C TRP A 16 2.19 -3.86 0.30
N PHE A 17 2.01 -3.40 1.54
CA PHE A 17 3.08 -3.29 2.53
C PHE A 17 3.63 -4.66 2.94
N ALA A 18 2.75 -5.65 3.18
CA ALA A 18 3.16 -7.02 3.43
C ALA A 18 3.91 -7.61 2.22
N LEU A 19 3.43 -7.36 1.00
CA LEU A 19 4.08 -7.79 -0.23
C LEU A 19 5.47 -7.14 -0.38
N MET A 20 5.61 -5.86 -0.01
CA MET A 20 6.88 -5.14 0.02
C MET A 20 7.85 -5.76 1.03
N ILE A 21 7.40 -6.11 2.24
CA ILE A 21 8.23 -6.78 3.25
C ILE A 21 8.70 -8.15 2.75
N VAL A 22 7.80 -8.93 2.15
CA VAL A 22 8.14 -10.25 1.57
C VAL A 22 9.17 -10.10 0.46
N LEU A 23 9.03 -9.10 -0.41
CA LEU A 23 10.04 -8.79 -1.43
C LEU A 23 11.37 -8.37 -0.81
N ILE A 24 11.40 -7.53 0.24
CA ILE A 24 12.65 -7.14 0.92
C ILE A 24 13.39 -8.37 1.48
N VAL A 25 12.65 -9.36 1.97
CA VAL A 25 13.22 -10.59 2.57
C VAL A 25 13.68 -11.58 1.51
N VAL A 26 12.92 -11.80 0.44
CA VAL A 26 13.21 -12.83 -0.58
C VAL A 26 14.01 -12.26 -1.75
N TYR A 27 13.57 -11.13 -2.30
CA TYR A 27 14.12 -10.48 -3.48
C TYR A 27 14.36 -9.00 -3.19
N ARG A 28 15.39 -8.74 -2.38
CA ARG A 28 15.73 -7.38 -1.92
C ARG A 28 15.90 -6.40 -3.09
N GLU A 29 16.33 -6.88 -4.26
CA GLU A 29 16.45 -6.10 -5.50
C GLU A 29 15.14 -5.89 -6.25
N PHE A 30 13.98 -6.28 -5.73
CA PHE A 30 12.66 -6.04 -6.34
C PHE A 30 11.70 -5.26 -5.43
N PHE A 31 12.14 -4.87 -4.23
CA PHE A 31 11.32 -4.13 -3.25
C PHE A 31 10.71 -2.83 -3.82
N TRP A 32 11.46 -2.15 -4.69
CA TRP A 32 11.06 -0.96 -5.40
C TRP A 32 9.87 -1.13 -6.35
N LEU A 33 9.55 -2.36 -6.78
CA LEU A 33 8.36 -2.63 -7.60
C LEU A 33 7.07 -2.49 -6.77
N ALA A 34 7.16 -2.73 -5.46
CA ALA A 34 6.05 -2.59 -4.53
C ALA A 34 5.89 -1.16 -3.97
N LEU A 35 6.94 -0.33 -4.04
CA LEU A 35 6.88 1.08 -3.60
C LEU A 35 5.73 1.89 -4.21
N PRO A 36 5.51 1.92 -5.54
CA PRO A 36 4.43 2.74 -6.11
C PRO A 36 3.04 2.27 -5.63
N GLY A 37 2.81 0.96 -5.48
CA GLY A 37 1.56 0.43 -4.93
C GLY A 37 1.38 0.84 -3.47
N THR A 38 2.38 0.58 -2.63
CA THR A 38 2.38 0.95 -1.21
C THR A 38 2.12 2.45 -1.01
N VAL A 39 2.84 3.33 -1.73
CA VAL A 39 2.68 4.80 -1.59
C VAL A 39 1.32 5.27 -2.15
N THR A 40 0.83 4.70 -3.23
CA THR A 40 -0.47 5.07 -3.82
C THR A 40 -1.63 4.76 -2.88
N TYR A 41 -1.66 3.55 -2.32
CA TYR A 41 -2.73 3.17 -1.38
C TYR A 41 -2.56 3.82 -0.02
N PHE A 42 -1.32 4.15 0.39
CA PHE A 42 -1.06 4.97 1.56
C PHE A 42 -1.66 6.37 1.42
N ALA A 43 -1.37 7.05 0.31
CA ALA A 43 -1.90 8.39 0.03
C ALA A 43 -3.44 8.40 -0.06
N LYS A 44 -4.03 7.39 -0.72
CA LYS A 44 -5.50 7.18 -0.75
C LYS A 44 -6.09 6.85 0.62
N GLY A 45 -5.34 6.15 1.48
CA GLY A 45 -5.76 5.79 2.83
C GLY A 45 -5.65 6.95 3.83
N MET A 46 -4.82 7.95 3.55
CA MET A 46 -4.71 9.16 4.37
C MET A 46 -5.71 10.26 3.99
N ASP A 47 -6.60 10.01 3.02
CA ASP A 47 -7.56 11.02 2.56
C ASP A 47 -6.88 12.30 2.05
N ILE A 48 -5.64 12.19 1.56
CA ILE A 48 -4.89 13.30 0.94
C ILE A 48 -5.39 13.58 -0.49
N MET A 49 -6.32 12.78 -1.02
CA MET A 49 -6.86 12.93 -2.37
C MET A 49 -8.35 12.64 -2.43
#